data_AF-A0A0C3RSG8-F1
#
_entry.id   AF-A0A0C3RSG8-F1
#
_cell.length_a   1.000
_cell.length_b   1.000
_cell.length_c   1.000
_cell.angle_alpha   90.00
_cell.angle_beta   90.00
_cell.angle_gamma   90.00
#
_symmetry.space_group_name_H-M   'P 1'
#
loop_
_entity.id
_entity.type
_entity.pdbx_description
1 polymer ?
#
loop_
_entity_poly.entity_id
_entity_poly.type
_entity_poly.pdbx_seq_one_letter_code
_entity_poly.pdbx_strand_id
1 'polypeptide(L)'
;MSFPMSVYHLIVERLKITSPAAASAGKREQLNILLLGAEVELNFVPLFSELALLLPHHDVSVVMWGYCVHKLVQESKTQGVTGSPVRDAAGKHGLVFEYRAPDDLGAGAVSVYLKGEAPTWGKADLEKALAARGNHPHLTPDVIIALNAGLGSYRSWYEVISIAHGVDIPFAVTEYLQQSLEFTVKYVVRALMFWRSHDITYNPFHRPGQRPFASYKMPNLVNGFSLVVVNNK
;
A
#
# COMPACT_ATOMS: atom_id res chain seq x y z
N MET A 1 15.14 -5.78 -4.78
CA MET A 1 14.16 -4.67 -4.63
C MET A 1 13.30 -5.02 -3.43
N SER A 2 12.95 -4.05 -2.60
CA SER A 2 12.50 -4.28 -1.21
C SER A 2 11.18 -3.55 -0.90
N PHE A 3 10.28 -3.45 -1.89
CA PHE A 3 8.93 -2.92 -1.66
C PHE A 3 8.18 -3.73 -0.59
N PRO A 4 8.17 -5.09 -0.63
CA PRO A 4 7.53 -5.89 0.43
C PRO A 4 8.13 -5.61 1.80
N MET A 5 9.46 -5.54 1.91
CA MET A 5 10.15 -5.21 3.17
C MET A 5 9.81 -3.81 3.70
N SER A 6 9.57 -2.85 2.80
CA SER A 6 9.16 -1.49 3.21
C SER A 6 7.72 -1.49 3.70
N VAL A 7 6.83 -2.23 3.04
CA VAL A 7 5.46 -2.45 3.51
C VAL A 7 5.48 -3.11 4.89
N TYR A 8 6.26 -4.18 5.07
CA TYR A 8 6.46 -4.83 6.37
C TYR A 8 6.96 -3.84 7.43
N HIS A 9 8.01 -3.07 7.13
CA HIS A 9 8.57 -2.08 8.05
C HIS A 9 7.53 -1.02 8.45
N LEU A 10 6.77 -0.49 7.49
CA LEU A 10 5.74 0.48 7.77
C LEU A 10 4.64 -0.10 8.67
N ILE A 11 4.21 -1.34 8.42
CA ILE A 11 3.12 -1.98 9.16
C ILE A 11 3.54 -2.37 10.59
N VAL A 12 4.71 -3.00 10.74
CA VAL A 12 5.16 -3.57 12.01
C VAL A 12 5.87 -2.54 12.87
N GLU A 13 6.83 -1.80 12.32
CA GLU A 13 7.69 -0.90 13.11
C GLU A 13 7.12 0.52 13.23
N ARG A 14 6.58 1.06 12.13
CA ARG A 14 6.15 2.46 12.09
C ARG A 14 4.72 2.63 12.59
N LEU A 15 3.78 1.86 12.04
CA LEU A 15 2.36 1.92 12.37
C LEU A 15 1.96 0.99 13.51
N LYS A 16 2.75 -0.06 13.79
CA LYS A 16 2.48 -1.05 14.84
C LYS A 16 1.08 -1.64 14.74
N ILE A 17 0.67 -2.01 13.52
CA ILE A 17 -0.65 -2.63 13.26
C ILE A 17 -0.68 -4.07 13.76
N THR A 18 0.41 -4.78 13.54
CA THR A 18 0.58 -6.18 13.96
C THR A 18 2.07 -6.48 14.16
N SER A 19 2.39 -7.72 14.52
CA SER A 19 3.74 -8.25 14.64
C SER A 19 3.78 -9.73 14.26
N PRO A 20 4.96 -10.31 13.95
CA PRO A 20 5.08 -11.73 13.67
C PRO A 20 4.54 -12.65 14.79
N ALA A 21 4.47 -12.15 16.03
CA ALA A 21 3.97 -12.89 17.19
C ALA A 21 2.48 -12.67 17.49
N ALA A 22 1.77 -11.83 16.72
CA ALA A 22 0.36 -11.52 16.99
C ALA A 22 -0.59 -12.68 16.64
N ALA A 23 -0.19 -13.49 15.66
CA ALA A 23 -0.93 -14.64 15.16
C ALA A 23 -0.24 -15.97 15.50
N SER A 24 -1.02 -17.05 15.52
CA SER A 24 -0.55 -18.42 15.77
C SER A 24 -1.40 -19.42 14.98
N ALA A 25 -0.99 -20.70 14.95
CA ALA A 25 -1.74 -21.74 14.26
C ALA A 25 -3.23 -21.84 14.69
N GLY A 26 -3.53 -21.58 15.97
CA GLY A 26 -4.90 -21.58 16.50
C GLY A 26 -5.62 -20.23 16.45
N LYS A 27 -4.91 -19.16 16.08
CA LYS A 27 -5.43 -17.79 16.02
C LYS A 27 -4.76 -17.06 14.86
N ARG A 28 -5.31 -17.23 13.66
CA ARG A 28 -4.86 -16.51 12.46
C ARG A 28 -5.35 -15.06 12.49
N GLU A 29 -4.59 -14.16 11.87
CA GLU A 29 -4.97 -12.75 11.76
C GLU A 29 -5.13 -12.34 10.29
N GLN A 30 -6.22 -11.62 10.01
CA GLN A 30 -6.46 -11.03 8.69
C GLN A 30 -5.85 -9.63 8.66
N LEU A 31 -5.17 -9.28 7.57
CA LEU A 31 -4.61 -7.95 7.36
C LEU A 31 -4.88 -7.48 5.93
N ASN A 32 -5.67 -6.41 5.78
CA ASN A 32 -6.03 -5.86 4.47
C ASN A 32 -5.30 -4.54 4.23
N ILE A 33 -4.37 -4.56 3.28
CA ILE A 33 -3.51 -3.44 2.90
C ILE A 33 -4.04 -2.83 1.61
N LEU A 34 -4.44 -1.54 1.65
CA LEU A 34 -4.61 -0.74 0.44
C LEU A 34 -3.25 -0.16 0.03
N LEU A 35 -2.63 -0.73 -1.00
CA LEU A 35 -1.41 -0.21 -1.60
C LEU A 35 -1.77 0.85 -2.64
N LEU A 36 -1.74 2.11 -2.21
CA LEU A 36 -2.16 3.26 -2.99
C LEU A 36 -1.02 3.79 -3.86
N GLY A 37 -1.35 4.12 -5.11
CA GLY A 37 -0.41 4.69 -6.08
C GLY A 37 0.57 3.66 -6.64
N ALA A 38 0.21 2.38 -6.71
CA ALA A 38 1.10 1.35 -7.24
C ALA A 38 1.43 1.61 -8.72
N GLU A 39 2.73 1.72 -9.02
CA GLU A 39 3.26 1.93 -10.37
C GLU A 39 4.34 0.88 -10.65
N VAL A 40 5.58 1.16 -10.24
CA VAL A 40 6.72 0.26 -10.46
C VAL A 40 6.59 -1.03 -9.67
N GLU A 41 5.84 -1.00 -8.57
CA GLU A 41 5.50 -2.14 -7.70
C GLU A 41 4.76 -3.24 -8.49
N LEU A 42 4.03 -2.88 -9.55
CA LEU A 42 3.32 -3.83 -10.41
C LEU A 42 4.27 -4.84 -11.08
N ASN A 43 5.53 -4.46 -11.30
CA ASN A 43 6.54 -5.37 -11.85
C ASN A 43 7.02 -6.42 -10.84
N PHE A 44 6.60 -6.31 -9.56
CA PHE A 44 7.09 -7.10 -8.44
C PHE A 44 5.95 -7.78 -7.66
N VAL A 45 4.77 -7.93 -8.26
CA VAL A 45 3.59 -8.56 -7.62
C VAL A 45 3.95 -9.88 -6.91
N PRO A 46 4.70 -10.83 -7.52
CA PRO A 46 5.06 -12.07 -6.82
C PRO A 46 5.94 -11.88 -5.58
N LEU A 47 6.75 -10.81 -5.51
CA LEU A 47 7.62 -10.56 -4.35
C LEU A 47 6.83 -10.20 -3.09
N PHE A 48 5.57 -9.78 -3.21
CA PHE A 48 4.72 -9.58 -2.03
C PHE A 48 4.43 -10.89 -1.27
N SER A 49 4.73 -12.06 -1.86
CA SER A 49 4.75 -13.35 -1.14
C SER A 49 5.71 -13.36 0.07
N GLU A 50 6.75 -12.51 0.09
CA GLU A 50 7.64 -12.34 1.24
C GLU A 50 6.87 -11.98 2.51
N LEU A 51 5.76 -11.23 2.40
CA LEU A 51 4.91 -10.87 3.54
C LEU A 51 4.32 -12.11 4.24
N ALA A 52 4.02 -13.18 3.51
CA ALA A 52 3.51 -14.43 4.09
C ALA A 52 4.55 -15.14 4.96
N LEU A 53 5.84 -14.93 4.67
CA LEU A 53 6.95 -15.50 5.44
C LEU A 53 7.34 -14.61 6.62
N LEU A 54 7.24 -13.29 6.46
CA LEU A 54 7.56 -12.31 7.50
C LEU A 54 6.45 -12.19 8.55
N LEU A 55 5.21 -12.47 8.18
CA LEU A 55 4.03 -12.45 9.05
C LEU A 55 3.41 -13.87 9.11
N PRO A 56 4.03 -14.80 9.86
CA PRO A 56 3.51 -16.16 9.98
C PRO A 56 2.09 -16.15 10.54
N HIS A 57 1.26 -17.09 10.10
CA HIS A 57 -0.16 -17.23 10.47
C HIS A 57 -1.07 -16.03 10.13
N HIS A 58 -0.58 -15.08 9.32
CA HIS A 58 -1.41 -13.99 8.81
C HIS A 58 -1.97 -14.32 7.43
N ASP A 59 -3.19 -13.88 7.18
CA ASP A 59 -3.84 -13.84 5.87
C ASP A 59 -3.82 -12.39 5.38
N VAL A 60 -2.88 -12.07 4.50
CA VAL A 60 -2.62 -10.71 4.04
C VAL A 60 -3.26 -10.48 2.67
N SER A 61 -4.16 -9.51 2.57
CA SER A 61 -4.67 -9.03 1.29
C SER A 61 -3.97 -7.74 0.90
N VAL A 62 -3.36 -7.69 -0.28
CA VAL A 62 -2.76 -6.48 -0.85
C VAL A 62 -3.61 -6.00 -2.00
N VAL A 63 -4.37 -4.93 -1.80
CA VAL A 63 -5.20 -4.30 -2.83
C VAL A 63 -4.41 -3.15 -3.44
N MET A 64 -3.89 -3.33 -4.65
CA MET A 64 -3.19 -2.28 -5.38
C MET A 64 -4.19 -1.39 -6.11
N TRP A 65 -4.03 -0.08 -5.94
CA TRP A 65 -4.87 0.94 -6.57
C TRP A 65 -4.00 2.08 -7.11
N GLY A 66 -4.40 2.69 -8.22
CA GLY A 66 -3.74 3.89 -8.74
C GLY A 66 -3.94 4.05 -10.25
N TYR A 67 -3.41 5.14 -10.81
CA TYR A 67 -3.54 5.43 -12.24
C TYR A 67 -2.96 4.31 -13.12
N CYS A 68 -1.75 3.82 -12.79
CA CYS A 68 -1.12 2.71 -13.52
C CYS A 68 -1.91 1.40 -13.39
N VAL A 69 -2.49 1.12 -12.21
CA VAL A 69 -3.37 -0.04 -12.01
C VAL A 69 -4.62 0.07 -12.87
N HIS A 70 -5.29 1.22 -12.82
CA HIS A 70 -6.48 1.51 -13.62
C HIS A 70 -6.18 1.32 -15.11
N LYS A 71 -5.13 1.97 -15.61
CA LYS A 71 -4.71 1.85 -17.01
C LYS A 71 -4.47 0.40 -17.40
N LEU A 72 -3.69 -0.34 -16.62
CA LEU A 72 -3.37 -1.75 -16.86
C LEU A 72 -4.63 -2.64 -16.92
N VAL A 73 -5.58 -2.43 -16.00
CA VAL A 73 -6.84 -3.20 -15.96
C VAL A 73 -7.78 -2.83 -17.12
N GLN A 74 -7.82 -1.57 -17.56
CA GLN A 74 -8.63 -1.18 -18.72
C GLN A 74 -8.01 -1.67 -20.04
N GLU A 75 -6.69 -1.61 -20.16
CA GLU A 75 -5.96 -2.17 -21.30
C GLU A 75 -6.09 -3.69 -21.38
N SER A 76 -6.10 -4.41 -20.24
CA SER A 76 -6.28 -5.87 -20.26
C SER A 76 -7.65 -6.32 -20.78
N LYS A 77 -8.68 -5.48 -20.65
CA LYS A 77 -10.04 -5.76 -21.17
C LYS A 77 -10.15 -5.57 -22.68
N THR A 78 -9.44 -4.60 -23.23
CA THR A 78 -9.57 -4.18 -24.64
C THR A 78 -8.49 -4.76 -25.53
N GLN A 79 -7.27 -4.87 -25.02
CA GLN A 79 -6.05 -5.23 -25.75
C GLN A 79 -5.25 -6.33 -25.05
N GLY A 80 -5.78 -6.90 -23.96
CA GLY A 80 -5.04 -7.84 -23.13
C GLY A 80 -4.69 -9.15 -23.84
N VAL A 81 -3.50 -9.64 -23.54
CA VAL A 81 -3.03 -10.96 -24.00
C VAL A 81 -3.83 -12.05 -23.30
N THR A 82 -4.30 -13.05 -24.05
CA THR A 82 -4.94 -14.26 -23.50
C THR A 82 -3.99 -14.95 -22.51
N GLY A 83 -4.48 -15.32 -21.32
CA GLY A 83 -3.65 -15.90 -20.26
C GLY A 83 -2.82 -14.88 -19.48
N SER A 84 -3.02 -13.58 -19.70
CA SER A 84 -2.48 -12.54 -18.80
C SER A 84 -3.18 -12.63 -17.44
N PRO A 85 -2.43 -12.65 -16.31
CA PRO A 85 -3.01 -12.68 -14.98
C PRO A 85 -4.04 -11.57 -14.74
N VAL A 86 -3.81 -10.36 -15.28
CA VAL A 86 -4.72 -9.22 -15.12
C VAL A 86 -6.03 -9.41 -15.90
N ARG A 87 -5.97 -10.09 -17.05
CA ARG A 87 -7.17 -10.37 -17.85
C ARG A 87 -8.00 -11.46 -17.17
N ASP A 88 -7.35 -12.51 -16.68
CA ASP A 88 -8.01 -13.62 -15.99
C ASP A 88 -8.60 -13.20 -14.64
N ALA A 89 -7.99 -12.19 -13.99
CA ALA A 89 -8.45 -11.62 -12.75
C ALA A 89 -9.81 -10.91 -12.85
N ALA A 90 -10.28 -10.54 -14.04
CA ALA A 90 -11.60 -9.92 -14.23
C ALA A 90 -12.74 -10.80 -13.70
N GLY A 91 -12.61 -12.14 -13.83
CA GLY A 91 -13.56 -13.10 -13.26
C GLY A 91 -13.32 -13.46 -11.80
N LYS A 92 -12.23 -12.97 -11.19
CA LYS A 92 -11.79 -13.29 -9.82
C LYS A 92 -11.73 -12.06 -8.93
N HIS A 93 -12.64 -11.10 -9.15
CA HIS A 93 -12.71 -9.84 -8.39
C HIS A 93 -11.38 -9.04 -8.36
N GLY A 94 -10.54 -9.20 -9.39
CA GLY A 94 -9.24 -8.52 -9.47
C GLY A 94 -8.07 -9.28 -8.85
N LEU A 95 -8.27 -10.50 -8.35
CA LEU A 95 -7.19 -11.34 -7.82
C LEU A 95 -6.22 -11.76 -8.93
N VAL A 96 -4.97 -11.32 -8.83
CA VAL A 96 -3.91 -11.58 -9.83
C VAL A 96 -2.83 -12.54 -9.35
N PHE A 97 -2.67 -12.71 -8.03
CA PHE A 97 -1.63 -13.54 -7.46
C PHE A 97 -2.01 -14.02 -6.06
N GLU A 98 -1.68 -15.27 -5.76
CA GLU A 98 -1.84 -15.87 -4.43
C GLU A 98 -0.61 -16.70 -4.08
N TYR A 99 -0.25 -16.68 -2.80
CA TYR A 99 0.81 -17.50 -2.24
C TYR A 99 0.44 -17.92 -0.82
N ARG A 100 0.71 -19.17 -0.46
CA ARG A 100 0.65 -19.69 0.91
C ARG A 100 2.01 -20.27 1.27
N ALA A 101 2.56 -19.80 2.38
CA ALA A 101 3.79 -20.33 2.95
C ALA A 101 3.59 -21.80 3.40
N PRO A 102 4.66 -22.60 3.41
CA PRO A 102 4.67 -23.92 4.05
C PRO A 102 4.16 -23.88 5.51
N ASP A 103 3.57 -24.98 5.97
CA ASP A 103 2.99 -25.05 7.33
C ASP A 103 4.04 -24.92 8.44
N ASP A 104 5.24 -25.43 8.21
CA ASP A 104 6.41 -25.29 9.10
C ASP A 104 6.95 -23.86 9.18
N LEU A 105 6.58 -23.00 8.22
CA LEU A 105 6.87 -21.56 8.22
C LEU A 105 5.67 -20.70 8.66
N GLY A 106 4.70 -21.32 9.33
CA GLY A 106 3.54 -20.64 9.90
C GLY A 106 2.36 -20.47 8.94
N ALA A 107 2.42 -21.05 7.74
CA ALA A 107 1.28 -21.05 6.81
C ALA A 107 0.67 -19.67 6.53
N GLY A 108 1.47 -18.59 6.57
CA GLY A 108 0.99 -17.27 6.17
C GLY A 108 0.52 -17.28 4.72
N ALA A 109 -0.44 -16.43 4.37
CA ALA A 109 -0.94 -16.32 3.01
C ALA A 109 -0.94 -14.86 2.55
N VAL A 110 -0.70 -14.65 1.25
CA VAL A 110 -0.80 -13.36 0.59
C VAL A 110 -1.66 -13.51 -0.65
N SER A 111 -2.67 -12.64 -0.78
CA SER A 111 -3.48 -12.49 -1.99
C SER A 111 -3.35 -11.06 -2.50
N VAL A 112 -3.00 -10.88 -3.78
CA VAL A 112 -2.81 -9.57 -4.41
C VAL A 112 -3.94 -9.30 -5.38
N TYR A 113 -4.60 -8.16 -5.20
CA TYR A 113 -5.72 -7.70 -6.00
C TYR A 113 -5.35 -6.42 -6.76
N LEU A 114 -5.78 -6.30 -8.01
CA LEU A 114 -5.72 -5.06 -8.78
C LEU A 114 -7.13 -4.47 -8.90
N LYS A 115 -7.30 -3.23 -8.45
CA LYS A 115 -8.55 -2.47 -8.60
C LYS A 115 -8.36 -1.35 -9.61
N GLY A 116 -9.09 -1.48 -10.70
CA GLY A 116 -8.96 -0.61 -11.87
C GLY A 116 -10.26 0.05 -12.29
N GLU A 117 -11.25 0.09 -11.42
CA GLU A 117 -12.53 0.75 -11.63
C GLU A 117 -12.36 2.27 -11.77
N ALA A 118 -11.43 2.86 -11.02
CA ALA A 118 -11.10 4.28 -11.04
C ALA A 118 -9.58 4.51 -10.85
N PRO A 119 -9.00 5.62 -11.36
CA PRO A 119 -7.57 5.92 -11.21
C PRO A 119 -7.19 6.35 -9.78
N THR A 120 -8.17 6.67 -8.93
CA THR A 120 -8.01 7.13 -7.56
C THR A 120 -8.98 6.38 -6.66
N TRP A 121 -8.61 6.18 -5.40
CA TRP A 121 -9.49 5.63 -4.36
C TRP A 121 -10.08 6.78 -3.55
N GLY A 122 -11.40 6.77 -3.35
CA GLY A 122 -12.09 7.86 -2.64
C GLY A 122 -13.26 7.39 -1.79
N LYS A 123 -14.10 8.34 -1.39
CA LYS A 123 -15.20 8.10 -0.44
C LYS A 123 -16.18 7.04 -0.93
N ALA A 124 -16.55 7.10 -2.20
CA ALA A 124 -17.47 6.13 -2.80
C ALA A 124 -16.90 4.70 -2.78
N ASP A 125 -15.58 4.55 -2.85
CA ASP A 125 -14.93 3.24 -2.81
C ASP A 125 -14.89 2.70 -1.38
N LEU A 126 -14.65 3.56 -0.38
CA LEU A 126 -14.78 3.19 1.03
C LEU A 126 -16.20 2.77 1.37
N GLU A 127 -17.22 3.51 0.93
CA GLU A 127 -18.62 3.17 1.18
C GLU A 127 -18.99 1.81 0.58
N LYS A 128 -18.55 1.53 -0.66
CA LYS A 128 -18.72 0.22 -1.29
C LYS A 128 -18.00 -0.88 -0.52
N ALA A 129 -16.76 -0.63 -0.08
CA ALA A 129 -15.99 -1.58 0.71
C ALA A 129 -16.68 -1.94 2.03
N LEU A 130 -17.18 -0.93 2.76
CA LEU A 130 -17.90 -1.11 4.01
C LEU A 130 -19.21 -1.88 3.79
N ALA A 131 -19.96 -1.55 2.74
CA ALA A 131 -21.19 -2.26 2.39
C ALA A 131 -20.93 -3.73 1.99
N ALA A 132 -19.76 -4.01 1.42
CA ALA A 132 -19.37 -5.35 0.97
C ALA A 132 -18.57 -6.15 2.02
N ARG A 133 -18.28 -5.60 3.20
CA ARG A 133 -17.31 -6.17 4.16
C ARG A 133 -17.59 -7.63 4.55
N GLY A 134 -18.84 -8.04 4.65
CA GLY A 134 -19.22 -9.43 4.96
C GLY A 134 -18.87 -10.44 3.87
N ASN A 135 -18.91 -10.02 2.60
CA ASN A 135 -18.67 -10.88 1.43
C ASN A 135 -17.25 -10.72 0.86
N HIS A 136 -16.70 -9.52 0.98
CA HIS A 136 -15.41 -9.12 0.42
C HIS A 136 -14.61 -8.33 1.46
N PRO A 137 -14.18 -8.97 2.56
CA PRO A 137 -13.51 -8.29 3.67
C PRO A 137 -12.24 -7.56 3.24
N HIS A 138 -11.52 -8.11 2.25
CA HIS A 138 -10.30 -7.52 1.68
C HIS A 138 -10.48 -6.12 1.08
N LEU A 139 -11.72 -5.70 0.76
CA LEU A 139 -11.98 -4.36 0.23
C LEU A 139 -11.95 -3.28 1.31
N THR A 140 -12.20 -3.63 2.57
CA THR A 140 -12.13 -2.68 3.69
C THR A 140 -10.69 -2.66 4.20
N PRO A 141 -9.92 -1.56 3.98
CA PRO A 141 -8.54 -1.51 4.38
C PRO A 141 -8.41 -1.40 5.90
N ASP A 142 -7.54 -2.24 6.47
CA ASP A 142 -7.06 -2.08 7.85
C ASP A 142 -5.91 -1.07 7.90
N VAL A 143 -5.19 -0.90 6.79
CA VAL A 143 -4.08 0.05 6.64
C VAL A 143 -3.97 0.52 5.19
N ILE A 144 -3.60 1.79 5.01
CA ILE A 144 -3.21 2.37 3.73
C ILE A 144 -1.69 2.49 3.71
N ILE A 145 -1.07 2.03 2.63
CA ILE A 145 0.36 2.20 2.39
C ILE A 145 0.54 2.81 1.01
N ALA A 146 1.42 3.80 0.90
CA ALA A 146 1.84 4.33 -0.39
C ALA A 146 3.36 4.42 -0.49
N LEU A 147 3.93 3.78 -1.50
CA LEU A 147 5.38 3.77 -1.67
C LEU A 147 5.76 4.87 -2.66
N ASN A 148 6.84 5.61 -2.37
CA ASN A 148 7.31 6.71 -3.22
C ASN A 148 6.20 7.73 -3.55
N ALA A 149 5.37 8.06 -2.56
CA ALA A 149 4.01 8.52 -2.74
C ALA A 149 3.86 9.90 -3.40
N GLY A 150 4.84 10.81 -3.26
CA GLY A 150 4.69 12.16 -3.79
C GLY A 150 3.45 12.86 -3.24
N LEU A 151 3.15 12.72 -1.95
CA LEU A 151 1.85 13.12 -1.35
C LEU A 151 1.44 14.58 -1.68
N GLY A 152 2.39 15.51 -1.72
CA GLY A 152 2.13 16.91 -2.09
C GLY A 152 2.04 17.19 -3.59
N SER A 153 2.36 16.21 -4.44
CA SER A 153 2.43 16.37 -5.89
C SER A 153 1.09 16.19 -6.58
N TYR A 154 0.13 15.50 -5.96
CA TYR A 154 -1.13 15.12 -6.59
C TYR A 154 -2.33 15.54 -5.75
N ARG A 155 -3.10 16.52 -6.23
CA ARG A 155 -4.33 16.97 -5.56
C ARG A 155 -5.36 15.86 -5.37
N SER A 156 -5.38 14.86 -6.25
CA SER A 156 -6.25 13.69 -6.13
C SER A 156 -6.02 12.89 -4.84
N TRP A 157 -4.86 13.04 -4.18
CA TRP A 157 -4.57 12.36 -2.92
C TRP A 157 -5.17 13.07 -1.70
N TYR A 158 -5.67 14.29 -1.85
CA TYR A 158 -6.19 15.07 -0.72
C TYR A 158 -7.45 14.41 -0.14
N GLU A 159 -8.28 13.80 -1.00
CA GLU A 159 -9.47 13.09 -0.57
C GLU A 159 -9.11 11.88 0.30
N VAL A 160 -8.23 11.00 -0.16
CA VAL A 160 -7.81 9.81 0.60
C VAL A 160 -7.09 10.17 1.91
N ILE A 161 -6.26 11.22 1.93
CA ILE A 161 -5.66 11.73 3.18
C ILE A 161 -6.76 12.18 4.14
N SER A 162 -7.74 12.95 3.65
CA SER A 162 -8.85 13.45 4.47
C SER A 162 -9.72 12.32 5.00
N ILE A 163 -10.01 11.30 4.17
CA ILE A 163 -10.77 10.11 4.58
C ILE A 163 -9.99 9.34 5.63
N ALA A 164 -8.71 9.02 5.39
CA ALA A 164 -7.89 8.26 6.33
C ALA A 164 -7.86 8.92 7.71
N HIS A 165 -7.73 10.24 7.79
CA HIS A 165 -7.85 10.97 9.05
C HIS A 165 -9.28 10.98 9.62
N GLY A 166 -10.30 11.18 8.78
CA GLY A 166 -11.69 11.31 9.21
C GLY A 166 -12.29 10.02 9.77
N VAL A 167 -11.82 8.86 9.32
CA VAL A 167 -12.25 7.54 9.81
C VAL A 167 -11.15 6.76 10.53
N ASP A 168 -10.04 7.43 10.89
CA ASP A 168 -8.91 6.87 11.61
C ASP A 168 -8.33 5.57 10.99
N ILE A 169 -8.22 5.50 9.65
CA ILE A 169 -7.51 4.40 8.99
C ILE A 169 -6.00 4.68 9.07
N PRO A 170 -5.19 3.79 9.67
CA PRO A 170 -3.74 3.94 9.69
C PRO A 170 -3.17 4.11 8.29
N PHE A 171 -2.28 5.09 8.12
CA PHE A 171 -1.74 5.45 6.82
C PHE A 171 -0.26 5.82 6.97
N ALA A 172 0.61 5.10 6.27
CA ALA A 172 2.01 5.45 6.16
C ALA A 172 2.47 5.48 4.70
N VAL A 173 3.51 6.27 4.44
CA VAL A 173 4.09 6.40 3.13
C VAL A 173 5.59 6.28 3.16
N THR A 174 6.17 6.03 1.99
CA THR A 174 7.57 6.35 1.72
C THR A 174 7.73 7.39 0.63
N GLU A 175 8.91 8.00 0.55
CA GLU A 175 9.23 9.09 -0.37
C GLU A 175 10.71 9.10 -0.77
N TYR A 176 10.99 9.69 -1.93
CA TYR A 176 12.33 9.86 -2.47
C TYR A 176 13.19 10.85 -1.69
N LEU A 177 12.55 11.92 -1.20
CA LEU A 177 13.17 13.12 -0.64
C LEU A 177 12.57 13.44 0.72
N GLN A 178 13.41 13.52 1.76
CA GLN A 178 12.98 13.97 3.09
C GLN A 178 12.28 15.35 3.03
N GLN A 179 12.83 16.27 2.23
CA GLN A 179 12.27 17.61 2.03
C GLN A 179 10.84 17.57 1.45
N SER A 180 10.52 16.59 0.59
CA SER A 180 9.15 16.42 0.06
C SER A 180 8.17 16.07 1.19
N LEU A 181 8.59 15.22 2.13
CA LEU A 181 7.79 14.89 3.31
C LEU A 181 7.66 16.08 4.25
N GLU A 182 8.74 16.82 4.52
CA GLU A 182 8.69 18.04 5.34
C GLU A 182 7.72 19.08 4.77
N PHE A 183 7.76 19.28 3.45
CA PHE A 183 6.81 20.14 2.75
C PHE A 183 5.38 19.61 2.86
N THR A 184 5.18 18.31 2.61
CA THR A 184 3.86 17.67 2.70
C THR A 184 3.25 17.82 4.10
N VAL A 185 4.02 17.55 5.16
CA VAL A 185 3.56 17.73 6.54
C VAL A 185 3.16 19.18 6.78
N LYS A 186 4.02 20.13 6.37
CA LYS A 186 3.81 21.56 6.63
C LYS A 186 2.62 22.16 5.87
N TYR A 187 2.40 21.76 4.63
CA TYR A 187 1.47 22.46 3.72
C TYR A 187 0.26 21.62 3.28
N VAL A 188 0.31 20.31 3.39
CA VAL A 188 -0.83 19.43 3.05
C VAL A 188 -1.49 18.94 4.32
N VAL A 189 -0.76 18.21 5.16
CA VAL A 189 -1.34 17.58 6.35
C VAL A 189 -1.81 18.62 7.37
N ARG A 190 -0.99 19.66 7.63
CA ARG A 190 -1.41 20.77 8.51
C ARG A 190 -2.51 21.64 7.91
N ALA A 191 -2.55 21.83 6.59
CA ALA A 191 -3.62 22.59 5.95
C ALA A 191 -4.98 21.90 6.07
N LEU A 192 -4.97 20.56 6.15
CA LEU A 192 -6.15 19.76 6.50
C LEU A 192 -6.48 19.79 8.01
N MET A 193 -5.86 20.68 8.78
CA MET A 193 -6.04 20.90 10.22
C MET A 193 -5.74 19.70 11.12
N PHE A 194 -5.00 18.70 10.61
CA PHE A 194 -4.57 17.55 11.40
C PHE A 194 -3.23 17.85 12.10
N TRP A 195 -3.31 18.58 13.21
CA TRP A 195 -2.16 18.91 14.06
C TRP A 195 -1.70 17.70 14.86
N ARG A 196 -0.79 16.90 14.29
CA ARG A 196 -0.06 15.85 15.01
C ARG A 196 1.45 16.01 14.76
N SER A 197 2.26 15.45 15.66
CA SER A 197 3.70 15.32 15.41
C SER A 197 3.91 14.20 14.39
N HIS A 198 4.50 14.55 13.26
CA HIS A 198 4.81 13.62 12.19
C HIS A 198 6.30 13.29 12.24
N ASP A 199 6.63 12.03 12.52
CA ASP A 199 8.01 11.55 12.57
C ASP A 199 8.46 11.05 11.20
N ILE A 200 9.33 11.83 10.56
CA ILE A 200 9.97 11.47 9.29
C ILE A 200 11.25 10.70 9.62
N THR A 201 11.34 9.47 9.13
CA THR A 201 12.48 8.59 9.40
C THR A 201 13.06 8.03 8.13
N TYR A 202 14.25 7.46 8.24
CA TYR A 202 14.85 6.73 7.15
C TYR A 202 14.17 5.36 6.98
N ASN A 203 13.90 4.97 5.75
CA ASN A 203 13.50 3.60 5.45
C ASN A 203 14.76 2.72 5.32
N PRO A 204 14.99 1.75 6.22
CA PRO A 204 16.16 0.88 6.13
C PRO A 204 16.15 0.00 4.88
N PHE A 205 14.99 -0.16 4.24
CA PHE A 205 14.79 -0.93 3.03
C PHE A 205 14.73 -0.08 1.76
N HIS A 206 15.31 1.12 1.77
CA HIS A 206 15.52 1.92 0.57
C HIS A 206 16.48 1.22 -0.40
N ARG A 207 16.48 1.64 -1.67
CA ARG A 207 17.43 1.15 -2.67
C ARG A 207 18.58 2.14 -2.85
N PRO A 208 19.84 1.66 -3.01
CA PRO A 208 20.92 2.52 -3.47
C PRO A 208 20.64 3.00 -4.90
N GLY A 209 20.84 4.30 -5.12
CA GLY A 209 20.68 4.95 -6.42
C GLY A 209 19.78 6.19 -6.34
N GLN A 210 20.05 7.13 -7.24
CA GLN A 210 19.27 8.35 -7.38
C GLN A 210 18.34 8.23 -8.59
N ARG A 211 17.10 8.67 -8.44
CA ARG A 211 16.25 9.00 -9.58
C ARG A 211 16.78 10.30 -10.19
N PRO A 212 16.95 10.38 -11.52
CA PRO A 212 17.29 11.63 -12.18
C PRO A 212 16.10 12.58 -12.09
N PHE A 213 16.04 13.37 -11.01
CA PHE A 213 15.10 14.49 -10.91
C PHE A 213 15.69 15.65 -11.70
N ALA A 214 14.99 16.05 -12.78
CA ALA A 214 15.53 16.90 -13.85
C ALA A 214 15.95 18.32 -13.42
N SER A 215 15.57 18.77 -12.21
CA SER A 215 15.72 20.18 -11.82
C SER A 215 16.56 20.41 -10.56
N TYR A 216 16.87 19.37 -9.76
CA TYR A 216 17.54 19.55 -8.46
C TYR A 216 18.52 18.40 -8.17
N LYS A 217 19.78 18.73 -7.83
CA LYS A 217 20.79 17.79 -7.35
C LYS A 217 20.71 17.61 -5.83
N MET A 218 19.56 17.18 -5.34
CA MET A 218 19.38 16.85 -3.91
C MET A 218 19.55 15.34 -3.72
N PRO A 219 20.15 14.89 -2.59
CA PRO A 219 20.18 13.48 -2.23
C PRO A 219 18.76 12.92 -2.24
N ASN A 220 18.52 11.93 -3.10
CA ASN A 220 17.26 11.22 -3.17
C ASN A 220 17.53 9.72 -3.20
N LEU A 221 16.61 8.98 -2.61
CA LEU A 221 16.72 7.53 -2.46
C LEU A 221 15.38 6.92 -2.82
N VAL A 222 15.38 5.95 -3.72
CA VAL A 222 14.13 5.22 -4.02
C VAL A 222 13.65 4.58 -2.73
N ASN A 223 12.42 4.90 -2.34
CA ASN A 223 11.77 4.39 -1.14
C ASN A 223 12.56 4.78 0.13
N GLY A 224 13.11 6.00 0.15
CA GLY A 224 14.17 6.45 1.06
C GLY A 224 13.74 6.85 2.46
N PHE A 225 12.61 7.55 2.54
CA PHE A 225 12.15 8.17 3.78
C PHE A 225 10.72 7.75 4.06
N SER A 226 10.38 7.52 5.32
CA SER A 226 9.09 7.05 5.77
C SER A 226 8.38 8.13 6.58
N LEU A 227 7.06 8.24 6.41
CA LEU A 227 6.18 9.13 7.17
C LEU A 227 4.92 8.37 7.59
N VAL A 228 4.57 8.45 8.87
CA VAL A 228 3.26 8.03 9.37
C VAL A 228 2.31 9.22 9.21
N VAL A 229 1.36 9.15 8.28
CA VAL A 229 0.36 10.20 8.00
C VAL A 229 -0.75 10.14 9.05
N VAL A 230 -1.29 8.95 9.26
CA VAL A 230 -2.31 8.64 10.28
C VAL A 230 -1.79 7.47 11.12
N ASN A 231 -1.69 7.67 12.43
CA ASN A 231 -1.17 6.66 13.35
C ASN A 231 -2.27 5.65 13.75
N ASN A 232 -1.85 4.44 14.13
CA ASN A 232 -2.71 3.53 14.86
C ASN A 232 -2.97 4.11 16.27
N LYS A 233 -4.18 3.97 16.79
CA LYS A 233 -4.55 4.50 18.12
C LYS A 233 -3.97 3.64 19.24
#